data_AF-A0A4P9YUZ6-F1
#
_entry.id   AF-A0A4P9YUZ6-F1
#
_cell.length_a   1.000
_cell.length_b   1.000
_cell.length_c   1.000
_cell.angle_alpha   90.00
_cell.angle_beta   90.00
_cell.angle_gamma   90.00
#
_symmetry.space_group_name_H-M   'P 1'
#
loop_
_entity.id
_entity.type
_entity.pdbx_description
1 polymer ?
#
loop_
_entity_poly.entity_id
_entity_poly.type
_entity_poly.pdbx_seq_one_letter_code
_entity_poly.pdbx_strand_id
1 'polypeptide(L)'
;MSEFEQDVEHPSAPSPVPDIINGDKMAEDAAVDGREEASQHADMDDKSATIQPSSSKTVHEQAAAAQHGRTHEGKAFMVPKTNDMFKTLLDPTLTKSKLDLFTLATLGAQLFLFFTLRGTLRCVVFFLLFALFRTAYNIGLGVLLKAQSERGWIVEWLVDSGLLDGDEVSHKRFGRWAAWVRRELEGKMGADYDFEAVPVEFNAWLLFRQLVDLVLCNDFASYICFALACMDGHASSGSLWMDALRWLVGIVLVGFNIWVKSDAHRVVKDFAWYWGDFFFLVDQSLTFDGVFEMAPHPMYSVGYAGYYGISLIANSYAVLFVSLAAHTLQFIFLALVENPHIDKIYNQPEKPPQTRLRAPSDVAPMLWDNMLYVPPQPNIHDLHRVYFRRDLIVFRNFDVTRSSDLMTVAVISYAVAFALFAPAWATVLQALVWRFLHTYGLGWVLWRQNSDKWWVRRRIMEGGSAREAFTSWKRVYNLTLCMTYVSSGLAAWMMYTVPVDWTYGSVLLRHVLGVVLIALHIWTAVSVFEVLGDFGWFYGDFFIEEYPSTLYYTGIYRFLNNPEKIMGHAAFWGLALMANHWSIYTL
;
A
#
# COMPACT_ATOMS: atom_id res chain seq x y z
N MET A 1 73.86 -3.43 43.22
CA MET A 1 74.85 -2.33 43.26
C MET A 1 74.28 -1.25 42.36
N SER A 2 73.73 -0.20 42.99
CA SER A 2 73.35 1.16 42.48
C SER A 2 72.64 1.26 41.11
N GLU A 3 71.36 1.64 41.05
CA GLU A 3 70.86 3.03 41.07
C GLU A 3 71.45 3.93 39.96
N PHE A 4 70.64 4.33 38.97
CA PHE A 4 69.97 5.65 38.95
C PHE A 4 69.03 5.80 37.74
N GLU A 5 67.87 6.42 38.01
CA GLU A 5 66.75 6.79 37.14
C GLU A 5 67.08 7.90 36.13
N GLN A 6 66.25 8.00 35.07
CA GLN A 6 65.59 9.27 34.73
C GLN A 6 64.34 9.08 33.84
N ASP A 7 63.27 9.76 34.25
CA ASP A 7 61.89 9.79 33.75
C ASP A 7 61.67 10.48 32.40
N VAL A 8 60.64 10.05 31.63
CA VAL A 8 59.79 10.93 30.79
C VAL A 8 58.36 10.37 30.73
N GLU A 9 57.38 11.24 31.00
CA GLU A 9 55.92 11.03 31.10
C GLU A 9 55.23 10.56 29.80
N HIS A 10 54.19 9.73 29.94
CA HIS A 10 53.18 9.44 28.91
C HIS A 10 51.76 9.80 29.39
N PRO A 11 50.90 10.36 28.51
CA PRO A 11 49.63 10.97 28.90
C PRO A 11 48.50 9.98 29.17
N SER A 12 47.67 10.38 30.12
CA SER A 12 46.50 9.72 30.70
C SER A 12 45.33 9.45 29.73
N ALA A 13 44.74 8.27 29.87
CA ALA A 13 43.54 7.80 29.19
C ALA A 13 42.24 8.50 29.70
N PRO A 14 41.21 8.64 28.85
CA PRO A 14 39.92 9.22 29.25
C PRO A 14 39.00 8.20 29.95
N SER A 15 38.24 8.70 30.92
CA SER A 15 37.31 7.99 31.81
C SER A 15 36.11 7.32 31.11
N PRO A 16 35.51 6.27 31.71
CA PRO A 16 34.37 5.55 31.15
C PRO A 16 33.02 6.24 31.39
N VAL A 17 32.12 6.09 30.42
CA VAL A 17 30.69 6.47 30.45
C VAL A 17 29.88 5.38 31.17
N PRO A 18 28.90 5.70 32.03
CA PRO A 18 28.18 4.69 32.81
C PRO A 18 27.04 4.00 32.04
N ASP A 19 26.87 2.71 32.33
CA ASP A 19 25.79 1.81 31.93
C ASP A 19 24.43 2.20 32.53
N ILE A 20 23.34 2.07 31.74
CA ILE A 20 21.98 1.93 32.28
C ILE A 20 21.29 0.77 31.55
N ILE A 21 21.09 -0.33 32.28
CA ILE A 21 20.28 -1.50 31.91
C ILE A 21 19.12 -1.62 32.90
N ASN A 22 17.93 -1.88 32.36
CA ASN A 22 16.71 -2.52 32.90
C ASN A 22 16.18 -2.18 34.30
N GLY A 23 14.87 -1.91 34.35
CA GLY A 23 14.05 -2.08 35.54
C GLY A 23 12.63 -2.49 35.16
N ASP A 24 12.27 -3.73 35.46
CA ASP A 24 10.94 -4.31 35.32
C ASP A 24 10.47 -4.74 36.73
N LYS A 25 9.22 -4.40 37.07
CA LYS A 25 8.31 -5.02 38.08
C LYS A 25 8.34 -4.69 39.60
N MET A 26 7.09 -4.59 40.11
CA MET A 26 6.53 -4.82 41.47
C MET A 26 6.72 -3.71 42.52
N ALA A 27 5.80 -3.41 43.46
CA ALA A 27 4.38 -3.75 43.73
C ALA A 27 3.91 -2.91 44.96
N GLU A 28 2.59 -2.73 45.09
CA GLU A 28 1.73 -2.65 46.31
C GLU A 28 1.97 -1.68 47.50
N ASP A 29 0.83 -1.05 47.86
CA ASP A 29 0.27 -0.71 49.19
C ASP A 29 1.01 0.18 50.21
N ALA A 30 0.36 1.31 50.53
CA ALA A 30 0.14 1.77 51.91
C ALA A 30 -0.95 2.87 51.98
N ALA A 31 -1.87 2.72 52.93
CA ALA A 31 -2.94 3.65 53.28
C ALA A 31 -2.68 4.34 54.64
N VAL A 32 -3.54 5.34 54.96
CA VAL A 32 -3.79 6.01 56.28
C VAL A 32 -2.74 7.09 56.64
N ASP A 33 -3.02 8.32 57.12
CA ASP A 33 -4.02 8.89 58.03
C ASP A 33 -4.10 10.44 57.82
N GLY A 34 -5.16 11.11 58.28
CA GLY A 34 -5.18 12.58 58.43
C GLY A 34 -6.52 13.33 58.59
N ARG A 35 -7.26 13.08 59.69
CA ARG A 35 -8.12 13.98 60.52
C ARG A 35 -8.92 15.20 59.97
N GLU A 36 -10.20 15.21 60.41
CA GLU A 36 -11.04 16.29 61.03
C GLU A 36 -11.08 17.69 60.36
N GLU A 37 -12.22 18.33 60.09
CA GLU A 37 -13.27 18.72 61.03
C GLU A 37 -14.67 18.85 60.37
N ALA A 38 -15.69 18.64 61.21
CA ALA A 38 -17.11 18.79 60.91
C ALA A 38 -17.62 20.22 61.17
N SER A 39 -18.63 20.64 60.41
CA SER A 39 -19.61 21.65 60.84
C SER A 39 -21.00 21.23 60.35
N GLN A 40 -21.84 20.86 61.30
CA GLN A 40 -23.26 20.59 61.14
C GLN A 40 -24.05 21.91 61.08
N HIS A 41 -25.04 21.97 60.20
CA HIS A 41 -26.30 22.65 60.50
C HIS A 41 -27.45 21.90 59.80
N ALA A 42 -28.41 21.47 60.61
CA ALA A 42 -29.65 20.85 60.20
C ALA A 42 -30.73 21.92 59.96
N ASP A 43 -31.61 21.70 58.99
CA ASP A 43 -33.04 21.95 59.15
C ASP A 43 -33.86 21.12 58.14
N MET A 44 -34.96 20.56 58.64
CA MET A 44 -35.99 19.85 57.86
C MET A 44 -36.92 20.87 57.19
N ASP A 45 -37.36 20.61 55.97
CA ASP A 45 -38.80 20.67 55.64
C ASP A 45 -39.14 20.05 54.28
N ASP A 46 -40.28 19.38 54.30
CA ASP A 46 -40.92 18.59 53.25
C ASP A 46 -41.62 19.50 52.21
N LYS A 47 -41.50 19.17 50.91
CA LYS A 47 -42.55 19.35 49.87
C LYS A 47 -42.12 18.88 48.47
N SER A 48 -43.02 18.09 47.88
CA SER A 48 -43.03 17.58 46.52
C SER A 48 -42.89 18.65 45.42
N ALA A 49 -42.06 18.40 44.40
CA ALA A 49 -42.26 18.92 43.04
C ALA A 49 -41.43 18.15 41.99
N THR A 50 -42.14 17.40 41.15
CA THR A 50 -41.92 17.15 39.71
C THR A 50 -40.49 17.13 39.16
N ILE A 51 -40.00 15.93 38.81
CA ILE A 51 -38.82 15.71 37.97
C ILE A 51 -39.18 16.04 36.51
N GLN A 52 -38.58 17.08 35.93
CA GLN A 52 -38.33 17.15 34.49
C GLN A 52 -36.85 16.82 34.23
N PRO A 53 -36.51 15.87 33.34
CA PRO A 53 -35.11 15.62 33.01
C PRO A 53 -34.58 16.73 32.10
N SER A 54 -33.43 17.27 32.50
CA SER A 54 -32.63 18.27 31.79
C SER A 54 -32.31 17.86 30.35
N SER A 55 -32.83 18.61 29.38
CA SER A 55 -32.52 18.50 27.94
C SER A 55 -31.17 19.11 27.52
N SER A 56 -30.33 19.54 28.48
CA SER A 56 -29.10 20.30 28.18
C SER A 56 -27.86 19.45 27.91
N LYS A 57 -27.87 18.15 28.23
CA LYS A 57 -26.71 17.27 27.98
C LYS A 57 -26.62 16.74 26.54
N THR A 58 -27.74 16.59 25.85
CA THR A 58 -27.77 16.03 24.48
C THR A 58 -27.32 17.02 23.41
N VAL A 59 -27.47 18.32 23.64
CA VAL A 59 -27.14 19.38 22.66
C VAL A 59 -25.63 19.63 22.61
N HIS A 60 -24.93 19.55 23.74
CA HIS A 60 -23.47 19.75 23.77
C HIS A 60 -22.68 18.55 23.25
N GLU A 61 -23.20 17.33 23.36
CA GLU A 61 -22.55 16.13 22.82
C GLU A 61 -22.73 15.99 21.29
N GLN A 62 -23.84 16.51 20.75
CA GLN A 62 -24.07 16.59 19.30
C GLN A 62 -23.24 17.69 18.62
N ALA A 63 -22.96 18.80 19.32
CA ALA A 63 -22.13 19.89 18.79
C ALA A 63 -20.64 19.50 18.66
N ALA A 64 -20.15 18.54 19.45
CA ALA A 64 -18.76 18.08 19.43
C ALA A 64 -18.44 17.12 18.26
N ALA A 65 -19.45 16.55 17.60
CA ALA A 65 -19.29 15.60 16.49
C ALA A 65 -19.44 16.23 15.10
N ALA A 66 -19.54 17.56 15.03
CA ALA A 66 -19.88 18.26 13.81
C ALA A 66 -18.63 18.44 12.92
N GLN A 67 -18.53 17.61 11.89
CA GLN A 67 -17.38 17.52 11.00
C GLN A 67 -17.36 18.73 10.04
N HIS A 68 -16.23 19.44 9.99
CA HIS A 68 -16.07 20.62 9.14
C HIS A 68 -15.44 20.23 7.80
N GLY A 69 -16.10 20.61 6.71
CA GLY A 69 -15.66 20.39 5.34
C GLY A 69 -15.23 21.69 4.68
N ARG A 70 -14.40 21.61 3.64
CA ARG A 70 -13.97 22.73 2.80
C ARG A 70 -14.07 22.33 1.33
N THR A 71 -14.66 23.17 0.50
CA THR A 71 -14.59 22.98 -0.96
C THR A 71 -13.15 23.19 -1.44
N HIS A 72 -12.82 22.75 -2.67
CA HIS A 72 -11.51 23.04 -3.26
C HIS A 72 -11.25 24.53 -3.47
N GLU A 73 -12.31 25.35 -3.51
CA GLU A 73 -12.24 26.82 -3.53
C GLU A 73 -12.03 27.43 -2.13
N GLY A 74 -12.04 26.61 -1.07
CA GLY A 74 -11.80 27.03 0.32
C GLY A 74 -13.04 27.43 1.10
N LYS A 75 -14.26 27.23 0.57
CA LYS A 75 -15.51 27.52 1.29
C LYS A 75 -15.76 26.47 2.38
N ALA A 76 -15.74 26.89 3.64
CA ALA A 76 -16.04 26.01 4.77
C ALA A 76 -17.54 25.77 4.92
N PHE A 77 -17.93 24.55 5.27
CA PHE A 77 -19.31 24.16 5.56
C PHE A 77 -19.37 23.03 6.58
N MET A 78 -20.53 22.86 7.21
CA MET A 78 -20.79 21.74 8.11
C MET A 78 -21.19 20.54 7.28
N VAL A 79 -20.48 19.42 7.42
CA VAL A 79 -20.76 18.19 6.68
C VAL A 79 -21.93 17.47 7.36
N PRO A 80 -23.08 17.32 6.69
CA PRO A 80 -24.20 16.57 7.22
C PRO A 80 -23.84 15.10 7.43
N LYS A 81 -24.42 14.46 8.44
CA LYS A 81 -24.13 13.07 8.76
C LYS A 81 -24.73 12.15 7.71
N THR A 82 -23.92 11.20 7.25
CA THR A 82 -24.36 10.17 6.31
C THR A 82 -24.39 8.81 6.97
N ASN A 83 -25.15 7.88 6.38
CA ASN A 83 -25.20 6.49 6.81
C ASN A 83 -24.46 5.59 5.81
N ASP A 84 -23.81 4.57 6.36
CA ASP A 84 -23.15 3.52 5.60
C ASP A 84 -24.12 2.81 4.63
N MET A 85 -23.58 2.31 3.52
CA MET A 85 -24.32 1.57 2.48
C MET A 85 -25.21 0.47 3.05
N PHE A 86 -24.63 -0.40 3.88
CA PHE A 86 -25.33 -1.58 4.41
C PHE A 86 -26.50 -1.18 5.31
N LYS A 87 -26.30 -0.15 6.12
CA LYS A 87 -27.36 0.37 6.99
C LYS A 87 -28.49 0.95 6.14
N THR A 88 -28.17 1.75 5.13
CA THR A 88 -29.17 2.36 4.25
C THR A 88 -30.00 1.30 3.49
N LEU A 89 -29.33 0.30 2.91
CA LEU A 89 -29.99 -0.69 2.05
C LEU A 89 -30.73 -1.79 2.83
N LEU A 90 -30.14 -2.29 3.92
CA LEU A 90 -30.64 -3.48 4.63
C LEU A 90 -31.50 -3.16 5.85
N ASP A 91 -31.38 -1.98 6.46
CA ASP A 91 -32.20 -1.62 7.62
C ASP A 91 -33.63 -1.27 7.18
N PRO A 92 -34.66 -2.05 7.58
CA PRO A 92 -36.04 -1.77 7.18
C PRO A 92 -36.61 -0.52 7.88
N THR A 93 -35.97 0.01 8.93
CA THR A 93 -36.46 1.15 9.70
C THR A 93 -36.17 2.50 9.03
N LEU A 94 -35.22 2.53 8.09
CA LEU A 94 -34.86 3.72 7.34
C LEU A 94 -35.70 3.87 6.07
N THR A 95 -36.04 5.13 5.74
CA THR A 95 -36.68 5.50 4.48
C THR A 95 -35.74 5.24 3.32
N LYS A 96 -36.22 4.53 2.29
CA LYS A 96 -35.44 4.18 1.10
C LYS A 96 -35.75 5.15 -0.03
N SER A 97 -34.72 5.70 -0.64
CA SER A 97 -34.86 6.44 -1.90
C SER A 97 -35.34 5.49 -3.01
N LYS A 98 -35.93 6.04 -4.08
CA LYS A 98 -36.26 5.24 -5.26
C LYS A 98 -35.01 4.64 -5.93
N LEU A 99 -33.85 5.29 -5.80
CA LEU A 99 -32.57 4.76 -6.27
C LEU A 99 -32.10 3.57 -5.42
N ASP A 100 -32.34 3.61 -4.10
CA ASP A 100 -32.10 2.46 -3.23
C ASP A 100 -33.02 1.29 -3.59
N LEU A 101 -34.31 1.57 -3.82
CA LEU A 101 -35.28 0.57 -4.27
C LEU A 101 -34.92 -0.02 -5.63
N PHE A 102 -34.42 0.81 -6.55
CA PHE A 102 -33.90 0.35 -7.84
C PHE A 102 -32.70 -0.59 -7.65
N THR A 103 -31.76 -0.24 -6.77
CA THR A 103 -30.61 -1.10 -6.43
C THR A 103 -31.06 -2.42 -5.80
N LEU A 104 -32.01 -2.39 -4.87
CA LEU A 104 -32.59 -3.61 -4.30
C LEU A 104 -33.33 -4.45 -5.35
N ALA A 105 -34.02 -3.80 -6.30
CA ALA A 105 -34.68 -4.48 -7.40
C ALA A 105 -33.69 -5.17 -8.35
N THR A 106 -32.54 -4.54 -8.65
CA THR A 106 -31.50 -5.20 -9.46
C THR A 106 -30.89 -6.38 -8.73
N LEU A 107 -30.64 -6.27 -7.42
CA LEU A 107 -30.17 -7.39 -6.59
C LEU A 107 -31.20 -8.53 -6.54
N GLY A 108 -32.48 -8.21 -6.35
CA GLY A 108 -33.57 -9.18 -6.38
C GLY A 108 -33.70 -9.87 -7.73
N ALA A 109 -33.54 -9.12 -8.83
CA ALA A 109 -33.54 -9.67 -10.18
C ALA A 109 -32.36 -10.63 -10.41
N GLN A 110 -31.16 -10.31 -9.89
CA GLN A 110 -30.02 -11.23 -9.95
C GLN A 110 -30.30 -12.53 -9.18
N LEU A 111 -30.85 -12.45 -7.96
CA LEU A 111 -31.22 -13.65 -7.21
C LEU A 111 -32.27 -14.49 -7.94
N PHE A 112 -33.30 -13.84 -8.52
CA PHE A 112 -34.30 -14.52 -9.33
C PHE A 112 -33.67 -15.22 -10.55
N LEU A 113 -32.76 -14.55 -11.27
CA LEU A 113 -32.00 -15.14 -12.38
C LEU A 113 -31.15 -16.33 -11.93
N PHE A 114 -30.56 -16.28 -10.73
CA PHE A 114 -29.75 -17.37 -10.19
C PHE A 114 -30.53 -18.66 -9.99
N PHE A 115 -31.75 -18.58 -9.50
CA PHE A 115 -32.61 -19.75 -9.26
C PHE A 115 -33.36 -20.23 -10.51
N THR A 116 -33.53 -19.36 -11.51
CA THR A 116 -34.20 -19.72 -12.78
C THR A 116 -33.25 -20.32 -13.81
N LEU A 117 -32.03 -19.78 -13.94
CA LEU A 117 -31.01 -20.29 -14.86
C LEU A 117 -30.35 -21.56 -14.32
N ARG A 118 -29.95 -22.47 -15.22
CA ARG A 118 -29.34 -23.76 -14.87
C ARG A 118 -28.06 -24.04 -15.64
N GLY A 119 -27.18 -24.85 -15.05
CA GLY A 119 -25.96 -25.34 -15.67
C GLY A 119 -25.02 -24.23 -16.15
N THR A 120 -24.36 -24.46 -17.29
CA THR A 120 -23.37 -23.55 -17.89
C THR A 120 -23.93 -22.17 -18.23
N LEU A 121 -25.21 -22.08 -18.61
CA LEU A 121 -25.84 -20.79 -18.92
C LEU A 121 -25.82 -19.85 -17.71
N ARG A 122 -26.07 -20.40 -16.51
CA ARG A 122 -25.99 -19.63 -15.27
C ARG A 122 -24.57 -19.09 -15.03
N CYS A 123 -23.54 -19.93 -15.21
CA CYS A 123 -22.15 -19.52 -15.09
C CYS A 123 -21.80 -18.37 -16.04
N VAL A 124 -22.18 -18.50 -17.32
CA VAL A 124 -21.88 -17.50 -18.35
C VAL A 124 -22.63 -16.18 -18.08
N VAL A 125 -23.91 -16.24 -17.72
CA VAL A 125 -24.69 -15.03 -17.43
C VAL A 125 -24.11 -14.28 -16.24
N PHE A 126 -23.78 -14.97 -15.14
CA PHE A 126 -23.19 -14.30 -13.98
C PHE A 126 -21.75 -13.86 -14.21
N PHE A 127 -20.99 -14.54 -15.05
CA PHE A 127 -19.69 -14.03 -15.52
C PHE A 127 -19.84 -12.71 -16.25
N LEU A 128 -20.79 -12.61 -17.20
CA LEU A 128 -21.02 -11.39 -17.97
C LEU A 128 -21.56 -10.25 -17.10
N LEU A 129 -22.48 -10.55 -16.17
CA LEU A 129 -22.98 -9.56 -15.20
C LEU A 129 -21.86 -9.06 -14.30
N PHE A 130 -21.03 -9.98 -13.77
CA PHE A 130 -19.87 -9.60 -12.97
C PHE A 130 -18.88 -8.77 -13.78
N ALA A 131 -18.53 -9.18 -15.00
CA ALA A 131 -17.63 -8.43 -15.87
C ALA A 131 -18.16 -7.02 -16.18
N LEU A 132 -19.47 -6.87 -16.39
CA LEU A 132 -20.12 -5.58 -16.59
C LEU A 132 -19.96 -4.68 -15.37
N PHE A 133 -20.36 -5.15 -14.18
CA PHE A 133 -20.29 -4.33 -12.96
C PHE A 133 -18.85 -4.10 -12.49
N ARG A 134 -17.96 -5.06 -12.70
CA ARG A 134 -16.52 -4.93 -12.44
C ARG A 134 -15.88 -3.86 -13.32
N THR A 135 -16.22 -3.86 -14.60
CA THR A 135 -15.78 -2.82 -15.55
C THR A 135 -16.38 -1.47 -15.18
N ALA A 136 -17.67 -1.42 -14.81
CA ALA A 136 -18.31 -0.19 -14.35
C ALA A 136 -17.64 0.33 -13.07
N TYR A 137 -17.25 -0.54 -12.14
CA TYR A 137 -16.55 -0.18 -10.91
C TYR A 137 -15.16 0.38 -11.23
N ASN A 138 -14.25 -0.42 -11.80
CA ASN A 138 -12.86 0.00 -11.90
C ASN A 138 -12.58 0.96 -13.07
N ILE A 139 -13.25 0.79 -14.21
CA ILE A 139 -13.04 1.63 -15.39
C ILE A 139 -14.09 2.75 -15.45
N GLY A 140 -15.37 2.43 -15.25
CA GLY A 140 -16.45 3.42 -15.31
C GLY A 140 -16.31 4.52 -14.27
N LEU A 141 -16.30 4.15 -12.98
CA LEU A 141 -16.08 5.11 -11.89
C LEU A 141 -14.67 5.70 -11.97
N GLY A 142 -13.66 4.93 -12.39
CA GLY A 142 -12.30 5.42 -12.61
C GLY A 142 -12.21 6.58 -13.59
N VAL A 143 -12.90 6.50 -14.74
CA VAL A 143 -12.96 7.59 -15.72
C VAL A 143 -13.68 8.81 -15.15
N LEU A 144 -14.80 8.60 -14.46
CA LEU A 144 -15.56 9.68 -13.83
C LEU A 144 -14.73 10.41 -12.76
N LEU A 145 -14.10 9.66 -11.86
CA LEU A 145 -13.26 10.19 -10.79
C LEU A 145 -12.01 10.88 -11.34
N LYS A 146 -11.36 10.31 -12.37
CA LYS A 146 -10.22 10.96 -13.02
C LYS A 146 -10.61 12.29 -13.66
N ALA A 147 -11.75 12.34 -14.36
CA ALA A 147 -12.28 13.57 -14.94
C ALA A 147 -12.67 14.60 -13.87
N GLN A 148 -13.24 14.14 -12.75
CA GLN A 148 -13.55 14.98 -11.60
C GLN A 148 -12.28 15.55 -10.94
N SER A 149 -11.26 14.72 -10.70
CA SER A 149 -9.99 15.14 -10.11
C SER A 149 -9.23 16.16 -10.97
N GLU A 150 -9.27 16.00 -12.30
CA GLU A 150 -8.54 16.87 -13.24
C GLU A 150 -9.30 18.15 -13.58
N ARG A 151 -10.62 18.08 -13.72
CA ARG A 151 -11.44 19.16 -14.31
C ARG A 151 -12.70 19.52 -13.53
N GLY A 152 -13.05 18.82 -12.45
CA GLY A 152 -14.32 19.02 -11.75
C GLY A 152 -15.55 18.58 -12.56
N TRP A 153 -15.36 17.68 -13.55
CA TRP A 153 -16.35 17.42 -14.59
C TRP A 153 -17.72 16.92 -14.07
N ILE A 154 -17.76 16.10 -13.01
CA ILE A 154 -19.03 15.57 -12.49
C ILE A 154 -19.87 16.71 -11.93
N VAL A 155 -19.23 17.59 -11.13
CA VAL A 155 -19.89 18.77 -10.54
C VAL A 155 -20.36 19.72 -11.64
N GLU A 156 -19.47 20.08 -12.57
CA GLU A 156 -19.81 20.94 -13.71
C GLU A 156 -20.98 20.38 -14.53
N TRP A 157 -20.95 19.10 -14.88
CA TRP A 157 -22.01 18.46 -15.66
C TRP A 157 -23.36 18.44 -14.92
N LEU A 158 -23.36 18.21 -13.61
CA LEU A 158 -24.59 18.21 -12.81
C LEU A 158 -25.20 19.62 -12.68
N VAL A 159 -24.37 20.65 -12.61
CA VAL A 159 -24.81 22.06 -12.59
C VAL A 159 -25.29 22.51 -13.98
N ASP A 160 -24.55 22.18 -15.04
CA ASP A 160 -24.88 22.55 -16.42
C ASP A 160 -26.11 21.82 -16.96
N SER A 161 -26.35 20.59 -16.49
CA SER A 161 -27.57 19.84 -16.81
C SER A 161 -28.82 20.42 -16.15
N GLY A 162 -28.64 21.23 -15.10
CA GLY A 162 -29.71 21.76 -14.26
C GLY A 162 -30.30 20.74 -13.30
N LEU A 163 -29.62 19.62 -13.03
CA LEU A 163 -30.08 18.60 -12.09
C LEU A 163 -29.99 19.07 -10.63
N LEU A 164 -29.12 20.03 -10.35
CA LEU A 164 -28.90 20.61 -9.03
C LEU A 164 -29.59 21.98 -8.84
N ASP A 165 -30.41 22.45 -9.78
CA ASP A 165 -31.07 23.76 -9.72
C ASP A 165 -32.29 23.80 -8.75
N GLY A 166 -32.50 22.76 -7.93
CA GLY A 166 -33.57 22.71 -6.93
C GLY A 166 -34.99 22.71 -7.52
N ASP A 167 -35.84 23.61 -7.05
CA ASP A 167 -37.23 23.80 -7.51
C ASP A 167 -37.40 24.92 -8.56
N GLU A 168 -36.32 25.60 -8.95
CA GLU A 168 -36.41 26.60 -10.01
C GLU A 168 -36.78 25.94 -11.35
N VAL A 169 -37.66 26.60 -12.12
CA VAL A 169 -38.02 26.16 -13.48
C VAL A 169 -36.82 26.39 -14.39
N SER A 170 -35.87 25.47 -14.34
CA SER A 170 -34.67 25.51 -15.15
C SER A 170 -35.00 25.07 -16.58
N HIS A 171 -34.75 25.97 -17.54
CA HIS A 171 -34.84 25.66 -18.98
C HIS A 171 -33.67 24.80 -19.47
N LYS A 172 -32.74 24.40 -18.59
CA LYS A 172 -31.63 23.51 -18.91
C LYS A 172 -32.13 22.11 -19.24
N ARG A 173 -31.26 21.34 -19.91
CA ARG A 173 -31.58 20.06 -20.57
C ARG A 173 -32.34 19.06 -19.67
N PHE A 174 -32.00 18.99 -18.39
CA PHE A 174 -32.61 18.07 -17.43
C PHE A 174 -33.28 18.77 -16.23
N GLY A 175 -33.51 20.09 -16.31
CA GLY A 175 -34.09 20.89 -15.21
C GLY A 175 -35.43 20.38 -14.69
N ARG A 176 -36.24 19.72 -15.54
CA ARG A 176 -37.50 19.06 -15.13
C ARG A 176 -37.33 17.95 -14.09
N TRP A 177 -36.12 17.41 -13.94
CA TRP A 177 -35.79 16.35 -12.98
C TRP A 177 -35.17 16.89 -11.69
N ALA A 178 -34.86 18.19 -11.59
CA ALA A 178 -34.22 18.80 -10.42
C ALA A 178 -35.05 18.61 -9.13
N ALA A 179 -36.36 18.92 -9.19
CA ALA A 179 -37.28 18.69 -8.09
C ALA A 179 -37.45 17.20 -7.71
N TRP A 180 -37.16 16.27 -8.63
CA TRP A 180 -37.10 14.85 -8.30
C TRP A 180 -35.79 14.51 -7.58
N VAL A 181 -34.65 14.95 -8.12
CA VAL A 181 -33.32 14.79 -7.53
C VAL A 181 -33.28 15.32 -6.09
N ARG A 182 -33.77 16.53 -5.86
CA ARG A 182 -33.87 17.14 -4.53
C ARG A 182 -34.60 16.23 -3.54
N ARG A 183 -35.79 15.75 -3.91
CA ARG A 183 -36.60 14.86 -3.07
C ARG A 183 -35.91 13.51 -2.80
N GLU A 184 -35.16 12.99 -3.76
CA GLU A 184 -34.39 11.75 -3.55
C GLU A 184 -33.25 11.96 -2.55
N LEU A 185 -32.54 13.09 -2.62
CA LEU A 185 -31.47 13.42 -1.68
C LEU A 185 -32.01 13.70 -0.27
N GLU A 186 -33.01 14.57 -0.15
CA GLU A 186 -33.64 14.91 1.13
C GLU A 186 -34.29 13.69 1.78
N GLY A 187 -34.89 12.77 0.99
CA GLY A 187 -35.52 11.56 1.51
C GLY A 187 -34.54 10.52 2.10
N LYS A 188 -33.25 10.59 1.74
CA LYS A 188 -32.19 9.70 2.23
C LYS A 188 -31.37 10.31 3.37
N MET A 189 -31.41 11.63 3.51
CA MET A 189 -30.64 12.37 4.53
C MET A 189 -31.46 12.65 5.81
N GLY A 190 -30.76 12.99 6.89
CA GLY A 190 -31.37 13.34 8.18
C GLY A 190 -31.86 14.78 8.24
N ALA A 191 -32.39 15.17 9.41
CA ALA A 191 -32.88 16.53 9.67
C ALA A 191 -31.76 17.60 9.70
N ASP A 192 -30.50 17.19 9.68
CA ASP A 192 -29.30 18.03 9.63
C ASP A 192 -28.87 18.41 8.21
N TYR A 193 -29.58 17.95 7.18
CA TYR A 193 -29.31 18.25 5.78
C TYR A 193 -30.37 19.20 5.19
N ASP A 194 -29.89 20.26 4.53
CA ASP A 194 -30.68 21.15 3.71
C ASP A 194 -29.99 21.32 2.35
N PHE A 195 -30.74 21.06 1.27
CA PHE A 195 -30.24 21.01 -0.11
C PHE A 195 -29.58 22.34 -0.52
N GLU A 196 -30.14 23.48 -0.12
CA GLU A 196 -29.66 24.81 -0.53
C GLU A 196 -28.54 25.36 0.38
N ALA A 197 -28.43 24.84 1.61
CA ALA A 197 -27.45 25.32 2.58
C ALA A 197 -26.05 24.74 2.35
N VAL A 198 -25.97 23.56 1.74
CA VAL A 198 -24.71 22.85 1.48
C VAL A 198 -24.12 23.23 0.11
N PRO A 199 -22.79 23.12 -0.08
CA PRO A 199 -22.17 23.35 -1.38
C PRO A 199 -22.66 22.36 -2.45
N VAL A 200 -22.64 22.79 -3.71
CA VAL A 200 -23.06 21.97 -4.86
C VAL A 200 -22.22 20.70 -5.00
N GLU A 201 -20.96 20.74 -4.57
CA GLU A 201 -20.03 19.61 -4.55
C GLU A 201 -20.51 18.50 -3.61
N PHE A 202 -21.13 18.87 -2.47
CA PHE A 202 -21.69 17.90 -1.54
C PHE A 202 -22.92 17.21 -2.13
N ASN A 203 -23.84 17.97 -2.75
CA ASN A 203 -25.02 17.41 -3.42
C ASN A 203 -24.63 16.52 -4.61
N ALA A 204 -23.62 16.94 -5.38
CA ALA A 204 -23.04 16.14 -6.46
C ALA A 204 -22.44 14.82 -5.93
N TRP A 205 -21.70 14.88 -4.82
CA TRP A 205 -21.16 13.70 -4.17
C TRP A 205 -22.26 12.75 -3.66
N LEU A 206 -23.34 13.25 -3.05
CA LEU A 206 -24.46 12.40 -2.62
C LEU A 206 -25.13 11.65 -3.77
N LEU A 207 -25.25 12.28 -4.94
CA LEU A 207 -25.76 11.60 -6.14
C LEU A 207 -24.75 10.57 -6.68
N PHE A 208 -23.47 10.93 -6.71
CA PHE A 208 -22.41 10.01 -7.08
C PHE A 208 -22.40 8.77 -6.18
N ARG A 209 -22.64 8.92 -4.87
CA ARG A 209 -22.79 7.79 -3.94
C ARG A 209 -23.89 6.82 -4.35
N GLN A 210 -25.02 7.30 -4.87
CA GLN A 210 -26.09 6.40 -5.34
C GLN A 210 -25.63 5.53 -6.51
N LEU A 211 -24.85 6.13 -7.42
CA LEU A 211 -24.25 5.39 -8.53
C LEU A 211 -23.24 4.36 -8.02
N VAL A 212 -22.40 4.74 -7.05
CA VAL A 212 -21.45 3.84 -6.40
C VAL A 212 -22.18 2.67 -5.72
N ASP A 213 -23.23 2.94 -4.93
CA ASP A 213 -24.04 1.92 -4.25
C ASP A 213 -24.59 0.90 -5.25
N LEU A 214 -25.17 1.38 -6.35
CA LEU A 214 -25.68 0.53 -7.42
C LEU A 214 -24.56 -0.34 -8.01
N VAL A 215 -23.42 0.24 -8.36
CA VAL A 215 -22.33 -0.49 -9.01
C VAL A 215 -21.69 -1.52 -8.07
N LEU A 216 -21.32 -1.12 -6.85
CA LEU A 216 -20.61 -1.98 -5.89
C LEU A 216 -21.50 -3.11 -5.37
N CYS A 217 -22.77 -2.84 -5.06
CA CYS A 217 -23.69 -3.89 -4.61
C CYS A 217 -23.87 -4.96 -5.69
N ASN A 218 -24.08 -4.53 -6.94
CA ASN A 218 -24.28 -5.46 -8.04
C ASN A 218 -22.98 -6.17 -8.43
N ASP A 219 -21.81 -5.54 -8.34
CA ASP A 219 -20.49 -6.19 -8.52
C ASP A 219 -20.31 -7.33 -7.51
N PHE A 220 -20.52 -7.05 -6.22
CA PHE A 220 -20.39 -8.06 -5.18
C PHE A 220 -21.40 -9.20 -5.33
N ALA A 221 -22.69 -8.88 -5.53
CA ALA A 221 -23.73 -9.90 -5.65
C ALA A 221 -23.53 -10.79 -6.88
N SER A 222 -23.17 -10.20 -8.02
CA SER A 222 -22.92 -10.95 -9.25
C SER A 222 -21.68 -11.84 -9.13
N TYR A 223 -20.64 -11.41 -8.41
CA TYR A 223 -19.47 -12.23 -8.11
C TYR A 223 -19.82 -13.45 -7.26
N ILE A 224 -20.58 -13.27 -6.17
CA ILE A 224 -21.01 -14.39 -5.31
C ILE A 224 -21.88 -15.37 -6.10
N CYS A 225 -22.83 -14.87 -6.89
CA CYS A 225 -23.66 -15.70 -7.75
C CYS A 225 -22.81 -16.43 -8.82
N PHE A 226 -21.82 -15.77 -9.41
CA PHE A 226 -20.89 -16.40 -10.35
C PHE A 226 -20.08 -17.52 -9.67
N ALA A 227 -19.54 -17.27 -8.48
CA ALA A 227 -18.76 -18.26 -7.75
C ALA A 227 -19.60 -19.49 -7.37
N LEU A 228 -20.83 -19.28 -6.90
CA LEU A 228 -21.77 -20.37 -6.60
C LEU A 228 -22.22 -21.11 -7.86
N ALA A 229 -22.41 -20.41 -8.98
CA ALA A 229 -22.79 -21.02 -10.25
C ALA A 229 -21.68 -21.94 -10.80
N CYS A 230 -20.42 -21.50 -10.68
CA CYS A 230 -19.22 -22.19 -11.15
C CYS A 230 -18.59 -23.12 -10.10
N MET A 231 -19.26 -23.35 -8.98
CA MET A 231 -18.75 -24.20 -7.91
C MET A 231 -18.81 -25.68 -8.32
N ASP A 232 -17.66 -26.33 -8.34
CA ASP A 232 -17.55 -27.76 -8.65
C ASP A 232 -17.88 -28.60 -7.42
N GLY A 233 -19.17 -28.74 -7.13
CA GLY A 233 -19.69 -29.44 -5.94
C GLY A 233 -19.44 -30.96 -5.89
N HIS A 234 -18.82 -31.55 -6.92
CA HIS A 234 -18.62 -33.01 -7.05
C HIS A 234 -17.16 -33.43 -7.26
N ALA A 235 -16.23 -32.48 -7.38
CA ALA A 235 -14.81 -32.80 -7.52
C ALA A 235 -14.17 -32.91 -6.13
N SER A 236 -14.51 -33.96 -5.38
CA SER A 236 -13.69 -34.34 -4.24
C SER A 236 -12.30 -34.65 -4.78
N SER A 237 -11.29 -33.89 -4.37
CA SER A 237 -9.93 -34.41 -4.50
C SER A 237 -9.96 -35.75 -3.76
N GLY A 238 -9.46 -36.85 -4.33
CA GLY A 238 -9.65 -38.20 -3.75
C GLY A 238 -9.17 -38.38 -2.29
N SER A 239 -8.66 -37.33 -1.65
CA SER A 239 -8.33 -37.19 -0.24
C SER A 239 -9.25 -36.16 0.45
N LEU A 240 -10.09 -36.64 1.38
CA LEU A 240 -10.92 -35.81 2.26
C LEU A 240 -10.13 -34.72 3.01
N TRP A 241 -8.86 -35.00 3.34
CA TRP A 241 -7.99 -34.05 4.04
C TRP A 241 -7.65 -32.82 3.20
N MET A 242 -7.44 -33.00 1.89
CA MET A 242 -7.15 -31.89 0.98
C MET A 242 -8.38 -31.01 0.77
N ASP A 243 -9.56 -31.63 0.66
CA ASP A 243 -10.82 -30.89 0.59
C ASP A 243 -11.08 -30.13 1.90
N ALA A 244 -10.90 -30.77 3.06
CA ALA A 244 -11.06 -30.12 4.37
C ALA A 244 -10.10 -28.92 4.54
N LEU A 245 -8.83 -29.08 4.14
CA LEU A 245 -7.85 -28.01 4.18
C LEU A 245 -8.23 -26.86 3.25
N ARG A 246 -8.65 -27.16 2.01
CA ARG A 246 -9.09 -26.15 1.04
C ARG A 246 -10.27 -25.33 1.58
N TRP A 247 -11.27 -25.99 2.16
CA TRP A 247 -12.41 -25.33 2.80
C TRP A 247 -11.99 -24.51 4.01
N LEU A 248 -11.18 -25.07 4.91
CA LEU A 248 -10.68 -24.37 6.10
C LEU A 248 -9.94 -23.09 5.73
N VAL A 249 -8.95 -23.20 4.83
CA VAL A 249 -8.17 -22.05 4.35
C VAL A 249 -9.09 -21.04 3.65
N GLY A 250 -10.02 -21.52 2.82
CA GLY A 250 -10.98 -20.66 2.13
C GLY A 250 -11.86 -19.86 3.09
N ILE A 251 -12.42 -20.51 4.12
CA ILE A 251 -13.24 -19.87 5.15
C ILE A 251 -12.43 -18.86 5.95
N VAL A 252 -11.21 -19.21 6.35
CA VAL A 252 -10.31 -18.31 7.08
C VAL A 252 -10.01 -17.06 6.25
N LEU A 253 -9.72 -17.21 4.95
CA LEU A 253 -9.46 -16.09 4.06
C LEU A 253 -10.68 -15.18 3.87
N VAL A 254 -11.89 -15.75 3.79
CA VAL A 254 -13.14 -14.97 3.75
C VAL A 254 -13.39 -14.24 5.07
N GLY A 255 -13.19 -14.89 6.21
CA GLY A 255 -13.31 -14.25 7.53
C GLY A 255 -12.31 -13.11 7.70
N PHE A 256 -11.06 -13.33 7.33
CA PHE A 256 -10.01 -12.31 7.31
C PHE A 256 -10.39 -11.14 6.39
N ASN A 257 -11.00 -11.41 5.22
CA ASN A 257 -11.47 -10.38 4.32
C ASN A 257 -12.52 -9.47 4.95
N ILE A 258 -13.53 -10.06 5.59
CA ILE A 258 -14.60 -9.33 6.27
C ILE A 258 -14.01 -8.45 7.37
N TRP A 259 -13.07 -8.99 8.16
CA TRP A 259 -12.36 -8.22 9.18
C TRP A 259 -11.58 -7.04 8.57
N VAL A 260 -10.76 -7.27 7.55
CA VAL A 260 -10.00 -6.20 6.85
C VAL A 260 -10.93 -5.11 6.34
N LYS A 261 -12.05 -5.47 5.71
CA LYS A 261 -13.00 -4.49 5.14
C LYS A 261 -13.73 -3.71 6.24
N SER A 262 -14.15 -4.38 7.31
CA SER A 262 -14.83 -3.74 8.43
C SER A 262 -13.90 -2.81 9.20
N ASP A 263 -12.66 -3.22 9.45
CA ASP A 263 -11.68 -2.39 10.15
C ASP A 263 -11.24 -1.20 9.27
N ALA A 264 -11.05 -1.40 7.97
CA ALA A 264 -10.74 -0.30 7.07
C ALA A 264 -11.87 0.74 7.01
N HIS A 265 -13.13 0.28 6.96
CA HIS A 265 -14.30 1.17 6.99
C HIS A 265 -14.39 1.95 8.31
N ARG A 266 -14.04 1.32 9.44
CA ARG A 266 -13.99 1.99 10.77
C ARG A 266 -13.04 3.19 10.76
N VAL A 267 -11.89 3.08 10.09
CA VAL A 267 -10.85 4.11 10.03
C VAL A 267 -11.22 5.21 9.03
N VAL A 268 -11.54 4.83 7.79
CA VAL A 268 -11.72 5.74 6.65
C VAL A 268 -13.06 6.47 6.68
N LYS A 269 -14.08 5.87 7.31
CA LYS A 269 -15.48 6.34 7.35
C LYS A 269 -16.10 6.47 5.95
N ASP A 270 -17.40 6.81 5.93
CA ASP A 270 -18.18 7.00 4.69
C ASP A 270 -17.52 7.95 3.70
N PHE A 271 -17.02 9.09 4.19
CA PHE A 271 -16.50 10.15 3.33
C PHE A 271 -15.44 9.63 2.34
N ALA A 272 -14.39 9.00 2.86
CA ALA A 272 -13.32 8.49 2.01
C ALA A 272 -13.61 7.09 1.43
N TRP A 273 -14.57 6.31 1.98
CA TRP A 273 -15.04 5.08 1.33
C TRP A 273 -15.70 5.34 -0.04
N TYR A 274 -16.32 6.51 -0.20
CA TYR A 274 -16.96 6.96 -1.44
C TYR A 274 -16.15 8.00 -2.21
N TRP A 275 -14.82 8.04 -2.04
CA TRP A 275 -13.93 8.97 -2.75
C TRP A 275 -14.37 10.44 -2.61
N GLY A 276 -14.84 10.85 -1.43
CA GLY A 276 -15.36 12.20 -1.21
C GLY A 276 -14.33 13.30 -1.42
N ASP A 277 -13.04 13.00 -1.25
CA ASP A 277 -11.90 13.89 -1.49
C ASP A 277 -11.74 14.34 -2.95
N PHE A 278 -12.42 13.67 -3.89
CA PHE A 278 -12.56 14.12 -5.28
C PHE A 278 -13.54 15.30 -5.45
N PHE A 279 -14.39 15.57 -4.46
CA PHE A 279 -15.43 16.60 -4.52
C PHE A 279 -15.15 17.75 -3.56
N PHE A 280 -14.79 17.43 -2.32
CA PHE A 280 -14.49 18.41 -1.27
C PHE A 280 -13.56 17.78 -0.24
N LEU A 281 -12.88 18.60 0.56
CA LEU A 281 -11.99 18.14 1.62
C LEU A 281 -12.69 18.19 2.96
N VAL A 282 -12.27 17.32 3.88
CA VAL A 282 -12.79 17.30 5.23
C VAL A 282 -11.64 17.39 6.21
N ASP A 283 -11.75 18.29 7.19
CA ASP A 283 -10.75 18.51 8.23
C ASP A 283 -10.80 17.36 9.25
N GLN A 284 -10.41 16.16 8.82
CA GLN A 284 -10.33 14.97 9.66
C GLN A 284 -8.89 14.45 9.66
N SER A 285 -8.26 14.42 10.83
CA SER A 285 -7.02 13.68 11.02
C SER A 285 -7.33 12.19 11.07
N LEU A 286 -7.14 11.48 9.95
CA LEU A 286 -7.21 10.03 9.91
C LEU A 286 -6.06 9.46 10.76
N THR A 287 -6.40 8.86 11.90
CA THR A 287 -5.46 8.03 12.65
C THR A 287 -5.38 6.68 11.96
N PHE A 288 -4.30 6.44 11.21
CA PHE A 288 -4.06 5.16 10.55
C PHE A 288 -3.66 4.11 11.61
N ASP A 289 -4.65 3.43 12.18
CA ASP A 289 -4.50 2.31 13.13
C ASP A 289 -4.99 0.98 12.52
N GLY A 290 -4.67 -0.13 13.18
CA GLY A 290 -5.19 -1.45 12.82
C GLY A 290 -4.71 -1.94 11.45
N VAL A 291 -5.64 -2.24 10.55
CA VAL A 291 -5.31 -2.82 9.24
C VAL A 291 -4.46 -1.91 8.35
N PHE A 292 -4.46 -0.59 8.58
CA PHE A 292 -3.62 0.37 7.87
C PHE A 292 -2.15 0.36 8.32
N GLU A 293 -1.83 -0.28 9.45
CA GLU A 293 -0.44 -0.54 9.83
C GLU A 293 0.17 -1.66 8.97
N MET A 294 -0.67 -2.61 8.52
CA MET A 294 -0.22 -3.74 7.71
C MET A 294 -0.04 -3.38 6.23
N ALA A 295 -0.91 -2.52 5.67
CA ALA A 295 -0.87 -2.17 4.25
C ALA A 295 -1.40 -0.75 3.99
N PRO A 296 -0.89 -0.04 2.96
CA PRO A 296 -1.33 1.33 2.62
C PRO A 296 -2.78 1.37 2.15
N HIS A 297 -3.15 0.43 1.29
CA HIS A 297 -4.51 0.29 0.75
C HIS A 297 -5.04 -1.10 1.13
N PRO A 298 -5.35 -1.34 2.41
CA PRO A 298 -5.72 -2.65 2.91
C PRO A 298 -6.97 -3.18 2.21
N MET A 299 -7.91 -2.29 1.86
CA MET A 299 -9.12 -2.65 1.12
C MET A 299 -8.84 -3.22 -0.27
N TYR A 300 -7.76 -2.79 -0.92
CA TYR A 300 -7.44 -3.17 -2.30
C TYR A 300 -6.32 -4.20 -2.41
N SER A 301 -5.56 -4.42 -1.34
CA SER A 301 -4.47 -5.41 -1.29
C SER A 301 -4.90 -6.65 -0.51
N VAL A 302 -4.64 -6.70 0.79
CA VAL A 302 -5.00 -7.83 1.67
C VAL A 302 -6.51 -8.09 1.70
N GLY A 303 -7.32 -7.05 1.45
CA GLY A 303 -8.77 -7.08 1.34
C GLY A 303 -9.30 -7.73 0.06
N TYR A 304 -8.45 -8.35 -0.76
CA TYR A 304 -8.86 -9.28 -1.82
C TYR A 304 -8.65 -10.76 -1.44
N ALA A 305 -8.09 -11.05 -0.26
CA ALA A 305 -7.94 -12.42 0.26
C ALA A 305 -9.23 -13.25 0.18
N GLY A 306 -10.40 -12.61 0.38
CA GLY A 306 -11.70 -13.27 0.31
C GLY A 306 -12.05 -13.80 -1.08
N TYR A 307 -11.61 -13.14 -2.17
CA TYR A 307 -11.83 -13.63 -3.53
C TYR A 307 -11.05 -14.93 -3.77
N TYR A 308 -9.81 -15.00 -3.27
CA TYR A 308 -9.02 -16.22 -3.31
C TYR A 308 -9.61 -17.31 -2.39
N GLY A 309 -10.11 -16.93 -1.21
CA GLY A 309 -10.84 -17.84 -0.32
C GLY A 309 -12.08 -18.45 -0.97
N ILE A 310 -12.87 -17.63 -1.67
CA ILE A 310 -14.05 -18.07 -2.43
C ILE A 310 -13.63 -18.97 -3.60
N SER A 311 -12.53 -18.66 -4.31
CA SER A 311 -12.02 -19.53 -5.37
C SER A 311 -11.59 -20.91 -4.85
N LEU A 312 -11.00 -20.95 -3.64
CA LEU A 312 -10.67 -22.19 -2.96
C LEU A 312 -11.94 -22.95 -2.59
N ILE A 313 -12.92 -22.32 -1.96
CA ILE A 313 -14.20 -22.96 -1.59
C ILE A 313 -14.92 -23.50 -2.84
N ALA A 314 -14.98 -22.70 -3.90
CA ALA A 314 -15.63 -23.05 -5.16
C ALA A 314 -14.93 -24.19 -5.92
N ASN A 315 -13.67 -24.49 -5.57
CA ASN A 315 -12.82 -25.45 -6.27
C ASN A 315 -12.73 -25.21 -7.79
N SER A 316 -12.71 -23.93 -8.21
CA SER A 316 -12.91 -23.58 -9.61
C SER A 316 -11.83 -22.65 -10.12
N TYR A 317 -11.10 -23.09 -11.13
CA TYR A 317 -10.11 -22.26 -11.82
C TYR A 317 -10.77 -21.05 -12.50
N ALA A 318 -12.00 -21.18 -13.01
CA ALA A 318 -12.73 -20.05 -13.56
C ALA A 318 -12.93 -18.95 -12.50
N VAL A 319 -13.32 -19.33 -11.28
CA VAL A 319 -13.46 -18.40 -10.16
C VAL A 319 -12.11 -17.81 -9.76
N LEU A 320 -11.03 -18.60 -9.75
CA LEU A 320 -9.67 -18.12 -9.47
C LEU A 320 -9.20 -17.06 -10.48
N PHE A 321 -9.33 -17.31 -11.79
CA PHE A 321 -8.87 -16.37 -12.81
C PHE A 321 -9.72 -15.11 -12.87
N VAL A 322 -11.04 -15.22 -12.68
CA VAL A 322 -11.91 -14.05 -12.56
C VAL A 322 -11.56 -13.23 -11.32
N SER A 323 -11.20 -13.89 -10.22
CA SER A 323 -10.72 -13.23 -8.99
C SER A 323 -9.39 -12.50 -9.21
N LEU A 324 -8.45 -13.12 -9.94
CA LEU A 324 -7.17 -12.50 -10.31
C LEU A 324 -7.36 -11.29 -11.23
N ALA A 325 -8.25 -11.39 -12.21
CA ALA A 325 -8.60 -10.29 -13.10
C ALA A 325 -9.25 -9.12 -12.33
N ALA A 326 -10.18 -9.45 -11.43
CA ALA A 326 -10.84 -8.50 -10.54
C ALA A 326 -9.84 -7.73 -9.66
N HIS A 327 -8.88 -8.44 -9.05
CA HIS A 327 -7.84 -7.83 -8.22
C HIS A 327 -6.86 -6.97 -9.06
N THR A 328 -6.46 -7.47 -10.24
CA THR A 328 -5.63 -6.71 -11.18
C THR A 328 -6.30 -5.39 -11.60
N LEU A 329 -7.60 -5.42 -11.94
CA LEU A 329 -8.35 -4.22 -12.28
C LEU A 329 -8.41 -3.22 -11.12
N GLN A 330 -8.50 -3.71 -9.88
CA GLN A 330 -8.44 -2.84 -8.70
C GLN A 330 -7.08 -2.15 -8.57
N PHE A 331 -5.97 -2.87 -8.76
CA PHE A 331 -4.64 -2.26 -8.72
C PHE A 331 -4.42 -1.27 -9.86
N ILE A 332 -4.96 -1.54 -11.06
CA ILE A 332 -4.93 -0.59 -12.17
C ILE A 332 -5.70 0.69 -11.82
N PHE A 333 -6.89 0.57 -11.24
CA PHE A 333 -7.66 1.72 -10.74
C PHE A 333 -6.86 2.50 -9.70
N LEU A 334 -6.26 1.81 -8.72
CA LEU A 334 -5.43 2.42 -7.69
C LEU A 334 -4.25 3.19 -8.29
N ALA A 335 -3.51 2.58 -9.22
CA ALA A 335 -2.32 3.16 -9.81
C ALA A 335 -2.62 4.34 -10.76
N LEU A 336 -3.73 4.30 -11.49
CA LEU A 336 -4.03 5.29 -12.54
C LEU A 336 -4.98 6.41 -12.11
N VAL A 337 -5.76 6.20 -11.03
CA VAL A 337 -6.81 7.15 -10.60
C VAL A 337 -6.58 7.61 -9.18
N GLU A 338 -6.55 6.68 -8.22
CA GLU A 338 -6.56 7.03 -6.80
C GLU A 338 -5.20 7.54 -6.31
N ASN A 339 -4.10 6.83 -6.56
CA ASN A 339 -2.77 7.29 -6.15
C ASN A 339 -2.40 8.65 -6.75
N PRO A 340 -2.57 8.91 -8.07
CA PRO A 340 -2.30 10.24 -8.63
C PRO A 340 -3.15 11.35 -8.00
N HIS A 341 -4.39 11.05 -7.60
CA HIS A 341 -5.24 12.02 -6.90
C HIS A 341 -4.74 12.27 -5.47
N ILE A 342 -4.44 11.21 -4.70
CA ILE A 342 -3.88 11.31 -3.35
C ILE A 342 -2.58 12.13 -3.38
N ASP A 343 -1.69 11.87 -4.33
CA ASP A 343 -0.43 12.60 -4.44
C ASP A 343 -0.64 14.08 -4.75
N LYS A 344 -1.62 14.39 -5.61
CA LYS A 344 -2.00 15.77 -5.96
C LYS A 344 -2.56 16.54 -4.77
N ILE A 345 -3.34 15.91 -3.89
CA ILE A 345 -4.03 16.57 -2.78
C ILE A 345 -3.17 16.60 -1.52
N TYR A 346 -2.55 15.48 -1.14
CA TYR A 346 -1.91 15.32 0.17
C TYR A 346 -0.38 15.36 0.13
N ASN A 347 0.25 15.01 -0.99
CA ASN A 347 1.72 14.94 -1.13
C ASN A 347 2.28 16.09 -1.98
N GLN A 348 1.72 17.30 -1.86
CA GLN A 348 2.29 18.46 -2.54
C GLN A 348 3.67 18.76 -1.95
N PRO A 349 4.75 18.84 -2.77
CA PRO A 349 6.04 19.27 -2.26
C PRO A 349 5.86 20.65 -1.66
N GLU A 350 6.33 20.84 -0.42
CA GLU A 350 6.42 22.17 0.17
C GLU A 350 7.06 23.07 -0.89
N LYS A 351 6.33 24.12 -1.31
CA LYS A 351 6.91 25.13 -2.20
C LYS A 351 8.23 25.51 -1.56
N PRO A 352 9.38 25.33 -2.25
CA PRO A 352 10.67 25.67 -1.67
C PRO A 352 10.51 27.09 -1.13
N PRO A 353 10.88 27.35 0.14
CA PRO A 353 10.73 28.68 0.70
C PRO A 353 11.31 29.60 -0.34
N GLN A 354 10.49 30.51 -0.87
CA GLN A 354 10.97 31.50 -1.82
C GLN A 354 12.06 32.22 -1.05
N THR A 355 13.30 31.82 -1.30
CA THR A 355 14.47 32.50 -0.80
C THR A 355 14.29 33.88 -1.37
N ARG A 356 13.75 34.80 -0.57
CA ARG A 356 13.83 36.21 -0.87
C ARG A 356 15.32 36.39 -1.07
N LEU A 357 15.73 36.54 -2.33
CA LEU A 357 17.08 36.94 -2.69
C LEU A 357 17.27 38.23 -1.90
N ARG A 358 17.91 38.13 -0.74
CA ARG A 358 18.21 39.28 0.10
C ARG A 358 19.18 40.06 -0.76
N ALA A 359 18.73 41.19 -1.29
CA ALA A 359 19.56 42.08 -2.06
C ALA A 359 20.87 42.32 -1.28
N PRO A 360 22.04 42.32 -1.93
CA PRO A 360 23.31 42.55 -1.27
C PRO A 360 23.42 44.04 -0.92
N SER A 361 22.76 44.45 0.14
CA SER A 361 22.93 45.75 0.77
C SER A 361 23.04 45.53 2.26
N ASP A 362 24.28 45.65 2.73
CA ASP A 362 24.78 45.82 4.10
C ASP A 362 25.94 44.86 4.36
N VAL A 363 27.01 45.05 3.58
CA VAL A 363 28.34 44.52 3.92
C VAL A 363 28.84 45.32 5.13
N ALA A 364 28.58 44.82 6.33
CA ALA A 364 29.34 45.25 7.50
C ALA A 364 30.82 44.85 7.31
N PRO A 365 31.78 45.73 7.63
CA PRO A 365 33.19 45.47 7.40
C PRO A 365 33.67 44.32 8.30
N MET A 366 34.30 43.35 7.63
CA MET A 366 35.24 42.33 8.11
C MET A 366 35.51 42.28 9.62
N LEU A 367 35.04 41.21 10.26
CA LEU A 367 35.71 40.58 11.39
C LEU A 367 36.20 39.20 10.92
N TRP A 368 37.45 39.15 10.49
CA TRP A 368 38.17 37.88 10.29
C TRP A 368 38.99 37.59 11.54
N ASP A 369 38.34 36.95 12.50
CA ASP A 369 39.06 36.18 13.51
C ASP A 369 38.19 34.98 13.87
N ASN A 370 38.71 33.78 13.63
CA ASN A 370 38.19 32.47 14.06
C ASN A 370 36.97 31.86 13.35
N MET A 371 36.79 32.09 12.05
CA MET A 371 35.98 31.16 11.24
C MET A 371 36.90 30.06 10.69
N LEU A 372 36.82 28.86 11.28
CA LEU A 372 37.18 27.61 10.60
C LEU A 372 36.62 27.70 9.18
N TYR A 373 37.48 27.58 8.18
CA TYR A 373 37.02 27.32 6.82
C TYR A 373 36.29 25.98 6.85
N VAL A 374 34.98 26.04 7.07
CA VAL A 374 34.08 24.92 6.81
C VAL A 374 33.81 25.01 5.31
N PRO A 375 34.40 24.14 4.47
CA PRO A 375 34.04 24.13 3.07
C PRO A 375 32.52 23.99 2.96
N PRO A 376 31.88 24.63 1.96
CA PRO A 376 30.45 24.44 1.73
C PRO A 376 30.19 22.94 1.67
N GLN A 377 29.33 22.41 2.55
CA GLN A 377 28.90 21.02 2.47
C GLN A 377 28.43 20.78 1.04
N PRO A 378 29.02 19.82 0.31
CA PRO A 378 28.66 19.61 -1.08
C PRO A 378 27.16 19.36 -1.15
N ASN A 379 26.46 20.08 -2.03
CA ASN A 379 25.05 19.87 -2.26
C ASN A 379 24.82 18.38 -2.56
N ILE A 380 23.78 17.76 -1.98
CA ILE A 380 23.46 16.34 -2.17
C ILE A 380 23.44 15.99 -3.66
N HIS A 381 22.96 16.90 -4.50
CA HIS A 381 22.94 16.72 -5.95
C HIS A 381 24.33 16.65 -6.58
N ASP A 382 25.28 17.45 -6.09
CA ASP A 382 26.66 17.44 -6.55
C ASP A 382 27.38 16.17 -6.09
N LEU A 383 27.16 15.75 -4.84
CA LEU A 383 27.67 14.49 -4.32
C LEU A 383 27.10 13.29 -5.09
N HIS A 384 25.80 13.33 -5.39
CA HIS A 384 25.14 12.28 -6.17
C HIS A 384 25.74 12.17 -7.57
N ARG A 385 25.98 13.28 -8.27
CA ARG A 385 26.65 13.29 -9.59
C ARG A 385 28.09 12.77 -9.53
N VAL A 386 28.77 12.95 -8.41
CA VAL A 386 30.14 12.45 -8.22
C VAL A 386 30.13 10.93 -8.05
N TYR A 387 29.31 10.37 -7.17
CA TYR A 387 29.37 8.94 -6.86
C TYR A 387 28.51 8.06 -7.77
N PHE A 388 27.39 8.60 -8.25
CA PHE A 388 26.41 7.89 -9.05
C PHE A 388 26.40 8.47 -10.45
N ARG A 389 26.98 7.72 -11.38
CA ARG A 389 26.82 7.98 -12.81
C ARG A 389 25.62 7.16 -13.27
N ARG A 390 25.30 7.13 -14.56
CA ARG A 390 24.30 6.18 -15.11
C ARG A 390 24.77 4.72 -14.97
N ASP A 391 24.91 4.24 -13.73
CA ASP A 391 25.43 2.93 -13.38
C ASP A 391 24.44 1.86 -13.85
N LEU A 392 24.99 0.71 -14.24
CA LEU A 392 24.19 -0.44 -14.66
C LEU A 392 23.47 -1.00 -13.43
N ILE A 393 22.14 -0.96 -13.46
CA ILE A 393 21.28 -1.54 -12.42
C ILE A 393 20.46 -2.65 -13.08
N VAL A 394 20.85 -3.89 -12.82
CA VAL A 394 20.42 -5.07 -13.55
C VAL A 394 20.73 -4.90 -15.05
N PHE A 395 19.75 -4.41 -15.83
CA PHE A 395 19.90 -4.02 -17.25
C PHE A 395 19.53 -2.57 -17.55
N ARG A 396 19.06 -1.81 -16.54
CA ARG A 396 18.77 -0.38 -16.67
C ARG A 396 20.09 0.40 -16.79
N ASN A 397 20.11 1.37 -17.70
CA ASN A 397 21.30 2.18 -18.05
C ASN A 397 22.45 1.41 -18.72
N PHE A 398 22.14 0.33 -19.45
CA PHE A 398 23.12 -0.41 -20.22
C PHE A 398 23.82 0.48 -21.27
N ASP A 399 25.15 0.38 -21.31
CA ASP A 399 26.00 1.12 -22.23
C ASP A 399 26.98 0.17 -22.93
N VAL A 400 26.87 0.07 -24.26
CA VAL A 400 27.73 -0.79 -25.10
C VAL A 400 29.21 -0.38 -24.99
N THR A 401 29.51 0.88 -24.71
CA THR A 401 30.89 1.37 -24.61
C THR A 401 31.55 1.02 -23.27
N ARG A 402 30.75 0.61 -22.27
CA ARG A 402 31.24 0.29 -20.93
C ARG A 402 31.67 -1.16 -20.85
N SER A 403 32.97 -1.39 -20.61
CA SER A 403 33.55 -2.73 -20.51
C SER A 403 32.90 -3.63 -19.44
N SER A 404 32.47 -3.07 -18.32
CA SER A 404 31.78 -3.82 -17.25
C SER A 404 30.42 -4.38 -17.70
N ASP A 405 29.72 -3.63 -18.55
CA ASP A 405 28.37 -3.97 -18.99
C ASP A 405 28.47 -5.07 -20.06
N LEU A 406 29.42 -4.93 -20.99
CA LEU A 406 29.79 -5.99 -21.93
C LEU A 406 30.25 -7.27 -21.23
N MET A 407 31.04 -7.16 -20.16
CA MET A 407 31.47 -8.32 -19.36
C MET A 407 30.27 -9.02 -18.71
N THR A 408 29.31 -8.26 -18.18
CA THR A 408 28.09 -8.82 -17.58
C THR A 408 27.31 -9.63 -18.63
N VAL A 409 27.14 -9.07 -19.83
CA VAL A 409 26.50 -9.79 -20.95
C VAL A 409 27.30 -11.03 -21.34
N ALA A 410 28.62 -10.93 -21.47
CA ALA A 410 29.48 -12.06 -21.83
C ALA A 410 29.38 -13.23 -20.82
N VAL A 411 29.37 -12.93 -19.52
CA VAL A 411 29.20 -13.95 -18.46
C VAL A 411 27.80 -14.58 -18.52
N ILE A 412 26.75 -13.78 -18.79
CA ILE A 412 25.39 -14.29 -18.99
C ILE A 412 25.32 -15.19 -20.22
N SER A 413 25.88 -14.76 -21.36
CA SER A 413 25.95 -15.57 -22.58
C SER A 413 26.69 -16.88 -22.36
N TYR A 414 27.80 -16.85 -21.60
CA TYR A 414 28.51 -18.06 -21.19
C TYR A 414 27.64 -18.96 -20.32
N ALA A 415 26.90 -18.42 -19.36
CA ALA A 415 26.02 -19.22 -18.51
C ALA A 415 24.87 -19.87 -19.29
N VAL A 416 24.30 -19.17 -20.26
CA VAL A 416 23.30 -19.72 -21.18
C VAL A 416 23.90 -20.83 -22.03
N ALA A 417 25.07 -20.59 -22.65
CA ALA A 417 25.77 -21.61 -23.42
C ALA A 417 26.10 -22.84 -22.56
N PHE A 418 26.61 -22.63 -21.35
CA PHE A 418 26.86 -23.70 -20.39
C PHE A 418 25.58 -24.49 -20.10
N ALA A 419 24.44 -23.85 -19.87
CA ALA A 419 23.19 -24.54 -19.62
C ALA A 419 22.69 -25.40 -20.80
N LEU A 420 23.00 -25.00 -22.05
CA LEU A 420 22.63 -25.76 -23.25
C LEU A 420 23.47 -27.04 -23.44
N PHE A 421 24.73 -27.04 -22.98
CA PHE A 421 25.66 -28.15 -23.21
C PHE A 421 26.00 -28.97 -21.96
N ALA A 422 25.79 -28.42 -20.76
CA ALA A 422 26.07 -29.08 -19.50
C ALA A 422 24.89 -29.91 -19.01
N PRO A 423 25.13 -30.95 -18.20
CA PRO A 423 24.05 -31.68 -17.54
C PRO A 423 23.32 -30.79 -16.53
N ALA A 424 22.03 -31.05 -16.32
CA ALA A 424 21.17 -30.22 -15.50
C ALA A 424 21.63 -30.07 -14.03
N TRP A 425 22.31 -31.08 -13.46
CA TRP A 425 22.89 -30.94 -12.10
C TRP A 425 23.99 -29.88 -12.04
N ALA A 426 24.75 -29.69 -13.13
CA ALA A 426 25.84 -28.73 -13.17
C ALA A 426 25.32 -27.29 -13.27
N THR A 427 24.16 -27.07 -13.92
CA THR A 427 23.49 -25.76 -13.94
C THR A 427 22.90 -25.39 -12.59
N VAL A 428 22.35 -26.37 -11.86
CA VAL A 428 21.95 -26.19 -10.45
C VAL A 428 23.15 -25.85 -9.57
N LEU A 429 24.28 -26.54 -9.74
CA LEU A 429 25.51 -26.22 -9.00
C LEU A 429 26.02 -24.80 -9.31
N GLN A 430 25.96 -24.39 -10.58
CA GLN A 430 26.30 -23.02 -10.98
C GLN A 430 25.39 -22.00 -10.27
N ALA A 431 24.08 -22.27 -10.19
CA ALA A 431 23.14 -21.41 -9.48
C ALA A 431 23.46 -21.31 -7.97
N LEU A 432 23.76 -22.45 -7.34
CA LEU A 432 24.19 -22.50 -5.94
C LEU A 432 25.48 -21.68 -5.71
N VAL A 433 26.46 -21.78 -6.59
CA VAL A 433 27.71 -21.01 -6.50
C VAL A 433 27.43 -19.51 -6.57
N TRP A 434 26.65 -19.04 -7.55
CA TRP A 434 26.32 -17.62 -7.66
C TRP A 434 25.49 -17.11 -6.47
N ARG A 435 24.55 -17.92 -5.98
CA ARG A 435 23.76 -17.59 -4.79
C ARG A 435 24.64 -17.45 -3.54
N PHE A 436 25.59 -18.38 -3.36
CA PHE A 436 26.55 -18.33 -2.26
C PHE A 436 27.48 -17.11 -2.37
N LEU A 437 28.02 -16.85 -3.56
CA LEU A 437 28.89 -15.69 -3.81
C LEU A 437 28.15 -14.37 -3.56
N HIS A 438 26.92 -14.23 -4.03
CA HIS A 438 26.14 -13.01 -3.84
C HIS A 438 25.77 -12.78 -2.38
N THR A 439 25.38 -13.83 -1.64
CA THR A 439 24.91 -13.68 -0.25
C THR A 439 26.07 -13.65 0.74
N TYR A 440 26.85 -14.72 0.80
CA TYR A 440 27.94 -14.86 1.79
C TYR A 440 29.22 -14.16 1.34
N GLY A 441 29.54 -14.20 0.04
CA GLY A 441 30.73 -13.53 -0.48
C GLY A 441 30.65 -12.02 -0.32
N LEU A 442 29.56 -11.40 -0.78
CA LEU A 442 29.36 -9.95 -0.61
C LEU A 442 29.13 -9.56 0.85
N GLY A 443 28.41 -10.39 1.61
CA GLY A 443 28.26 -10.18 3.06
C GLY A 443 29.60 -10.15 3.78
N TRP A 444 30.53 -11.04 3.43
CA TRP A 444 31.90 -11.01 3.95
C TRP A 444 32.66 -9.75 3.54
N VAL A 445 32.54 -9.31 2.27
CA VAL A 445 33.16 -8.06 1.81
C VAL A 445 32.62 -6.86 2.59
N LEU A 446 31.31 -6.76 2.80
CA LEU A 446 30.68 -5.68 3.57
C LEU A 446 31.11 -5.73 5.05
N TRP A 447 31.17 -6.92 5.65
CA TRP A 447 31.65 -7.08 7.01
C TRP A 447 33.09 -6.60 7.20
N ARG A 448 33.99 -6.97 6.27
CA ARG A 448 35.38 -6.46 6.26
C ARG A 448 35.42 -4.97 5.98
N GLN A 449 34.62 -4.48 5.03
CA GLN A 449 34.54 -3.05 4.74
C GLN A 449 34.07 -2.24 5.96
N ASN A 450 33.14 -2.74 6.76
CA ASN A 450 32.72 -2.08 7.99
C ASN A 450 33.80 -2.15 9.09
N SER A 451 34.47 -3.29 9.24
CA SER A 451 35.39 -3.53 10.36
C SER A 451 36.76 -2.88 10.17
N ASP A 452 37.35 -3.00 8.99
CA ASP A 452 38.71 -2.53 8.71
C ASP A 452 38.85 -1.79 7.37
N LYS A 453 37.72 -1.40 6.77
CA LYS A 453 37.63 -0.68 5.47
C LYS A 453 38.44 -1.39 4.39
N TRP A 454 38.52 -2.72 4.46
CA TRP A 454 39.45 -3.55 3.67
C TRP A 454 39.37 -3.30 2.17
N TRP A 455 38.15 -3.18 1.62
CA TRP A 455 37.95 -3.02 0.19
C TRP A 455 38.51 -1.69 -0.31
N VAL A 456 38.18 -0.59 0.38
CA VAL A 456 38.67 0.75 0.06
C VAL A 456 40.17 0.86 0.35
N ARG A 457 40.62 0.39 1.51
CA ARG A 457 42.02 0.42 1.93
C ARG A 457 42.92 -0.29 0.94
N ARG A 458 42.52 -1.48 0.47
CA ARG A 458 43.26 -2.23 -0.54
C ARG A 458 43.42 -1.45 -1.84
N ARG A 459 42.34 -0.82 -2.33
CA ARG A 459 42.41 0.00 -3.54
C ARG A 459 43.32 1.21 -3.37
N ILE A 460 43.30 1.85 -2.21
CA ILE A 460 44.17 3.00 -1.89
C ILE A 460 45.64 2.56 -1.85
N MET A 461 45.94 1.39 -1.25
CA MET A 461 47.30 0.84 -1.24
C MET A 461 47.84 0.54 -2.65
N GLU A 462 46.95 0.21 -3.59
CA GLU A 462 47.28 -0.01 -5.01
C GLU A 462 47.39 1.31 -5.81
N GLY A 463 47.26 2.48 -5.16
CA GLY A 463 47.35 3.80 -5.79
C GLY A 463 46.03 4.33 -6.37
N GLY A 464 44.91 3.66 -6.11
CA GLY A 464 43.58 4.08 -6.55
C GLY A 464 42.84 4.98 -5.56
N SER A 465 41.64 5.40 -5.93
CA SER A 465 40.77 6.23 -5.08
C SER A 465 39.63 5.45 -4.41
N ALA A 466 39.07 5.98 -3.32
CA ALA A 466 37.87 5.41 -2.68
C ALA A 466 36.67 5.34 -3.64
N ARG A 467 36.53 6.33 -4.53
CA ARG A 467 35.51 6.36 -5.59
C ARG A 467 35.66 5.19 -6.57
N GLU A 468 36.88 4.87 -6.97
CA GLU A 468 37.14 3.71 -7.84
C GLU A 468 36.86 2.40 -7.12
N ALA A 469 37.17 2.32 -5.82
CA ALA A 469 36.83 1.17 -4.99
C ALA A 469 35.30 0.95 -4.95
N PHE A 470 34.52 2.01 -4.69
CA PHE A 470 33.06 1.94 -4.70
C PHE A 470 32.50 1.63 -6.09
N THR A 471 33.09 2.19 -7.16
CA THR A 471 32.70 1.87 -8.53
C THR A 471 32.93 0.39 -8.86
N SER A 472 34.03 -0.18 -8.37
CA SER A 472 34.31 -1.62 -8.49
C SER A 472 33.28 -2.46 -7.72
N TRP A 473 32.95 -2.05 -6.51
CA TRP A 473 31.91 -2.69 -5.70
C TRP A 473 30.57 -2.75 -6.44
N LYS A 474 30.09 -1.62 -6.97
CA LYS A 474 28.83 -1.55 -7.74
C LYS A 474 28.81 -2.55 -8.90
N ARG A 475 29.92 -2.70 -9.62
CA ARG A 475 30.05 -3.64 -10.74
C ARG A 475 29.97 -5.09 -10.29
N VAL A 476 30.68 -5.45 -9.22
CA VAL A 476 30.67 -6.82 -8.66
C VAL A 476 29.30 -7.16 -8.08
N TYR A 477 28.69 -6.22 -7.35
CA TYR A 477 27.34 -6.36 -6.82
C TYR A 477 26.32 -6.58 -7.95
N ASN A 478 26.34 -5.75 -8.99
CA ASN A 478 25.42 -5.89 -10.12
C ASN A 478 25.60 -7.22 -10.88
N LEU A 479 26.85 -7.60 -11.15
CA LEU A 479 27.15 -8.87 -11.84
C LEU A 479 26.62 -10.07 -11.06
N THR A 480 26.94 -10.17 -9.78
CA THR A 480 26.50 -11.29 -8.92
C THR A 480 24.98 -11.29 -8.74
N LEU A 481 24.33 -10.12 -8.65
CA LEU A 481 22.88 -9.99 -8.60
C LEU A 481 22.24 -10.55 -9.88
N CYS A 482 22.66 -10.07 -11.05
CA CYS A 482 22.19 -10.57 -12.35
C CYS A 482 22.40 -12.08 -12.47
N MET A 483 23.60 -12.56 -12.12
CA MET A 483 23.93 -13.96 -12.20
C MET A 483 23.12 -14.83 -11.24
N THR A 484 22.74 -14.33 -10.07
CA THR A 484 21.86 -15.06 -9.14
C THR A 484 20.50 -15.34 -9.80
N TYR A 485 19.88 -14.34 -10.43
CA TYR A 485 18.60 -14.55 -11.12
C TYR A 485 18.73 -15.38 -12.40
N VAL A 486 19.73 -15.08 -13.24
CA VAL A 486 19.93 -15.80 -14.51
C VAL A 486 20.23 -17.27 -14.27
N SER A 487 21.18 -17.58 -13.38
CA SER A 487 21.54 -18.98 -13.11
C SER A 487 20.41 -19.76 -12.45
N SER A 488 19.63 -19.14 -11.54
CA SER A 488 18.45 -19.77 -10.94
C SER A 488 17.35 -20.02 -11.98
N GLY A 489 17.11 -19.06 -12.88
CA GLY A 489 16.18 -19.21 -13.99
C GLY A 489 16.59 -20.33 -14.96
N LEU A 490 17.89 -20.41 -15.30
CA LEU A 490 18.44 -21.48 -16.14
C LEU A 490 18.36 -22.85 -15.45
N ALA A 491 18.66 -22.92 -14.15
CA ALA A 491 18.51 -24.15 -13.37
C ALA A 491 17.06 -24.62 -13.34
N ALA A 492 16.11 -23.70 -13.08
CA ALA A 492 14.68 -23.99 -13.11
C ALA A 492 14.23 -24.44 -14.51
N TRP A 493 14.69 -23.79 -15.57
CA TRP A 493 14.41 -24.18 -16.96
C TRP A 493 14.91 -25.59 -17.28
N MET A 494 16.14 -25.92 -16.88
CA MET A 494 16.72 -27.25 -17.14
C MET A 494 16.06 -28.38 -16.34
N MET A 495 15.47 -28.06 -15.18
CA MET A 495 14.72 -29.01 -14.34
C MET A 495 13.22 -29.00 -14.65
N TYR A 496 12.76 -28.11 -15.53
CA TYR A 496 11.36 -27.98 -15.86
C TYR A 496 10.91 -29.09 -16.81
N THR A 497 9.75 -29.66 -16.51
CA THR A 497 9.08 -30.65 -17.34
C THR A 497 7.84 -30.04 -17.94
N VAL A 498 7.77 -29.97 -19.27
CA VAL A 498 6.62 -29.40 -19.99
C VAL A 498 5.40 -30.30 -19.76
N PRO A 499 4.33 -29.80 -19.12
CA PRO A 499 3.12 -30.59 -18.91
C PRO A 499 2.43 -30.90 -20.23
N VAL A 500 1.94 -32.14 -20.37
CA VAL A 500 1.10 -32.55 -21.50
C VAL A 500 -0.31 -31.98 -21.37
N ASP A 501 -0.84 -31.98 -20.13
CA ASP A 501 -2.13 -31.38 -19.78
C ASP A 501 -1.92 -30.32 -18.69
N TRP A 502 -2.32 -29.09 -19.01
CA TRP A 502 -2.23 -27.95 -18.11
C TRP A 502 -3.35 -27.93 -17.07
N THR A 503 -4.49 -28.55 -17.37
CA THR A 503 -5.69 -28.57 -16.52
C THR A 503 -5.67 -29.69 -15.49
N TYR A 504 -4.73 -30.63 -15.63
CA TYR A 504 -4.60 -31.76 -14.71
C TYR A 504 -3.90 -31.39 -13.40
N GLY A 505 -4.54 -31.73 -12.28
CA GLY A 505 -3.97 -31.58 -10.94
C GLY A 505 -3.62 -30.13 -10.57
N SER A 506 -2.44 -29.94 -9.98
CA SER A 506 -1.94 -28.63 -9.52
C SER A 506 -1.09 -27.90 -10.56
N VAL A 507 -1.02 -28.41 -11.80
CA VAL A 507 -0.16 -27.84 -12.85
C VAL A 507 -0.55 -26.41 -13.15
N LEU A 508 -1.83 -26.10 -13.40
CA LEU A 508 -2.23 -24.72 -13.67
C LEU A 508 -1.95 -23.82 -12.45
N LEU A 509 -2.34 -24.27 -11.26
CA LEU A 509 -2.18 -23.51 -10.02
C LEU A 509 -0.72 -23.15 -9.73
N ARG A 510 0.22 -24.11 -9.83
CA ARG A 510 1.64 -23.87 -9.54
C ARG A 510 2.26 -22.84 -10.50
N HIS A 511 1.84 -22.84 -11.77
CA HIS A 511 2.32 -21.86 -12.74
C HIS A 511 1.74 -20.48 -12.49
N VAL A 512 0.44 -20.40 -12.19
CA VAL A 512 -0.22 -19.13 -11.84
C VAL A 512 0.42 -18.52 -10.59
N LEU A 513 0.56 -19.29 -9.52
CA LEU A 513 1.22 -18.83 -8.30
C LEU A 513 2.69 -18.47 -8.56
N GLY A 514 3.39 -19.25 -9.38
CA GLY A 514 4.77 -18.97 -9.76
C GLY A 514 4.95 -17.63 -10.45
N VAL A 515 4.10 -17.34 -11.45
CA VAL A 515 4.10 -16.05 -12.15
C VAL A 515 3.74 -14.89 -11.21
N VAL A 516 2.74 -15.08 -10.34
CA VAL A 516 2.34 -14.06 -9.34
C VAL A 516 3.48 -13.75 -8.37
N LEU A 517 4.21 -14.76 -7.89
CA LEU A 517 5.35 -14.58 -6.99
C LEU A 517 6.53 -13.87 -7.67
N ILE A 518 6.79 -14.17 -8.95
CA ILE A 518 7.80 -13.45 -9.74
C ILE A 518 7.38 -11.98 -9.91
N ALA A 519 6.10 -11.72 -10.24
CA ALA A 519 5.58 -10.36 -10.36
C ALA A 519 5.66 -9.59 -9.02
N LEU A 520 5.29 -10.23 -7.91
CA LEU A 520 5.41 -9.66 -6.56
C LEU A 520 6.85 -9.29 -6.23
N HIS A 521 7.80 -10.16 -6.58
CA HIS A 521 9.22 -9.90 -6.38
C HIS A 521 9.69 -8.68 -7.19
N ILE A 522 9.34 -8.60 -8.48
CA ILE A 522 9.69 -7.46 -9.33
C ILE A 522 9.13 -6.17 -8.75
N TRP A 523 7.85 -6.17 -8.37
CA TRP A 523 7.20 -5.03 -7.75
C TRP A 523 7.93 -4.61 -6.46
N THR A 524 8.22 -5.56 -5.57
CA THR A 524 8.97 -5.31 -4.32
C THR A 524 10.33 -4.69 -4.60
N ALA A 525 11.08 -5.24 -5.56
CA ALA A 525 12.40 -4.74 -5.93
C ALA A 525 12.36 -3.31 -6.49
N VAL A 526 11.37 -3.00 -7.33
CA VAL A 526 11.14 -1.64 -7.86
C VAL A 526 10.78 -0.68 -6.74
N SER A 527 9.85 -1.03 -5.85
CA SER A 527 9.44 -0.18 -4.73
C SER A 527 10.57 0.07 -3.73
N VAL A 528 11.42 -0.94 -3.48
CA VAL A 528 12.63 -0.77 -2.66
C VAL A 528 13.60 0.21 -3.33
N PHE A 529 13.81 0.06 -4.64
CA PHE A 529 14.70 0.94 -5.39
C PHE A 529 14.19 2.40 -5.44
N GLU A 530 12.89 2.61 -5.57
CA GLU A 530 12.29 3.96 -5.57
C GLU A 530 12.51 4.71 -4.26
N VAL A 531 12.54 4.01 -3.12
CA VAL A 531 12.78 4.63 -1.80
C VAL A 531 14.27 4.79 -1.51
N LEU A 532 15.07 3.75 -1.76
CA LEU A 532 16.51 3.75 -1.45
C LEU A 532 17.34 4.59 -2.43
N GLY A 533 16.88 4.70 -3.68
CA GLY A 533 17.65 5.26 -4.78
C GLY A 533 18.97 4.50 -5.03
N ASP A 534 19.85 5.12 -5.83
CA ASP A 534 21.15 4.53 -6.18
C ASP A 534 22.05 4.33 -4.94
N PHE A 535 21.96 5.24 -3.95
CA PHE A 535 22.77 5.19 -2.75
C PHE A 535 22.48 3.95 -1.90
N GLY A 536 21.22 3.72 -1.53
CA GLY A 536 20.85 2.57 -0.72
C GLY A 536 20.92 1.25 -1.49
N TRP A 537 20.59 1.25 -2.79
CA TRP A 537 20.63 0.03 -3.61
C TRP A 537 22.01 -0.63 -3.67
N PHE A 538 23.07 0.19 -3.64
CA PHE A 538 24.46 -0.27 -3.69
C PHE A 538 25.16 -0.30 -2.31
N TYR A 539 24.43 -0.21 -1.19
CA TYR A 539 25.02 -0.16 0.15
C TYR A 539 26.07 0.96 0.28
N GLY A 540 25.74 2.16 -0.21
CA GLY A 540 26.64 3.30 -0.26
C GLY A 540 27.15 3.76 1.12
N ASP A 541 26.37 3.48 2.17
CA ASP A 541 26.67 3.75 3.58
C ASP A 541 27.98 3.07 4.07
N PHE A 542 28.34 1.92 3.52
CA PHE A 542 29.61 1.25 3.84
C PHE A 542 30.85 1.96 3.25
N PHE A 543 30.66 2.83 2.26
CA PHE A 543 31.72 3.40 1.43
C PHE A 543 31.81 4.93 1.46
N ILE A 544 30.69 5.62 1.70
CA ILE A 544 30.59 7.09 1.59
C ILE A 544 30.06 7.64 2.91
N GLU A 545 30.93 8.27 3.69
CA GLU A 545 30.58 8.86 4.99
C GLU A 545 29.97 10.27 4.85
N GLU A 546 30.25 10.95 3.74
CA GLU A 546 29.82 12.32 3.44
C GLU A 546 28.36 12.42 2.97
N TYR A 547 27.72 11.28 2.67
CA TYR A 547 26.35 11.25 2.17
C TYR A 547 25.36 11.28 3.35
N PRO A 548 24.42 12.23 3.41
CA PRO A 548 23.49 12.32 4.54
C PRO A 548 22.59 11.08 4.58
N SER A 549 22.75 10.26 5.63
CA SER A 549 21.99 9.03 5.86
C SER A 549 20.75 9.31 6.71
N THR A 550 19.74 9.92 6.11
CA THR A 550 18.42 10.07 6.75
C THR A 550 17.54 8.88 6.38
N LEU A 551 17.08 8.11 7.37
CA LEU A 551 16.12 7.03 7.18
C LEU A 551 14.75 7.64 6.85
N TYR A 552 14.32 7.53 5.60
CA TYR A 552 12.95 7.88 5.20
C TYR A 552 12.07 6.65 5.27
N TYR A 553 11.11 6.64 6.20
CA TYR A 553 10.05 5.63 6.27
C TYR A 553 8.93 5.95 5.26
N THR A 554 9.31 5.96 3.97
CA THR A 554 8.41 6.24 2.85
C THR A 554 8.25 4.99 1.97
N GLY A 555 7.21 4.99 1.13
CA GLY A 555 6.91 3.87 0.24
C GLY A 555 6.76 2.54 0.99
N ILE A 556 7.44 1.49 0.50
CA ILE A 556 7.36 0.14 1.07
C ILE A 556 7.92 0.04 2.51
N TYR A 557 8.88 0.90 2.86
CA TYR A 557 9.53 0.88 4.18
C TYR A 557 8.65 1.41 5.32
N ARG A 558 7.53 2.06 4.99
CA ARG A 558 6.50 2.40 5.98
C ARG A 558 5.85 1.14 6.62
N PHE A 559 5.81 0.04 5.88
CA PHE A 559 5.06 -1.17 6.26
C PHE A 559 5.96 -2.35 6.58
N LEU A 560 7.12 -2.44 5.93
CA LEU A 560 8.05 -3.53 6.10
C LEU A 560 9.43 -2.98 6.43
N ASN A 561 10.00 -3.42 7.55
CA ASN A 561 11.35 -3.04 7.94
C ASN A 561 12.42 -3.62 7.01
N ASN A 562 12.15 -4.77 6.38
CA ASN A 562 13.09 -5.48 5.50
C ASN A 562 12.33 -6.17 4.35
N PRO A 563 11.70 -5.41 3.43
CA PRO A 563 10.92 -5.95 2.32
C PRO A 563 11.73 -6.90 1.42
N GLU A 564 13.03 -6.64 1.27
CA GLU A 564 13.98 -7.46 0.52
C GLU A 564 14.18 -8.85 1.13
N LYS A 565 14.08 -8.99 2.46
CA LYS A 565 14.23 -10.28 3.14
C LYS A 565 12.95 -11.10 3.06
N ILE A 566 11.79 -10.46 3.24
CA ILE A 566 10.49 -11.13 3.33
C ILE A 566 9.94 -11.45 1.93
N MET A 567 9.81 -10.44 1.06
CA MET A 567 9.20 -10.57 -0.27
C MET A 567 10.23 -10.61 -1.40
N GLY A 568 11.45 -10.11 -1.15
CA GLY A 568 12.55 -10.10 -2.12
C GLY A 568 13.07 -11.48 -2.53
N HIS A 569 12.54 -12.58 -1.97
CA HIS A 569 12.85 -13.95 -2.40
C HIS A 569 11.69 -14.65 -3.13
N ALA A 570 10.55 -13.98 -3.33
CA ALA A 570 9.36 -14.59 -3.92
C ALA A 570 9.60 -15.16 -5.32
N ALA A 571 10.45 -14.54 -6.15
CA ALA A 571 10.76 -15.05 -7.48
C ALA A 571 11.37 -16.46 -7.46
N PHE A 572 12.25 -16.76 -6.50
CA PHE A 572 12.86 -18.10 -6.39
C PHE A 572 11.83 -19.17 -6.03
N TRP A 573 10.93 -18.86 -5.09
CA TRP A 573 9.79 -19.72 -4.79
C TRP A 573 8.86 -19.90 -5.99
N GLY A 574 8.66 -18.84 -6.78
CA GLY A 574 7.86 -18.92 -7.99
C GLY A 574 8.48 -19.84 -9.05
N LEU A 575 9.79 -19.71 -9.28
CA LEU A 575 10.56 -20.61 -10.16
C LEU A 575 10.53 -22.06 -9.66
N ALA A 576 10.66 -22.30 -8.35
CA ALA A 576 10.60 -23.62 -7.75
C ALA A 576 9.22 -24.28 -7.91
N LEU A 577 8.15 -23.52 -7.71
CA LEU A 577 6.77 -23.97 -7.94
C LEU A 577 6.52 -24.36 -9.40
N MET A 578 7.02 -23.56 -10.34
CA MET A 578 6.88 -23.84 -11.78
C MET A 578 7.69 -25.08 -12.18
N ALA A 579 8.95 -25.15 -11.76
CA ALA A 579 9.84 -26.29 -12.04
C ALA A 579 9.34 -27.59 -11.40
N ASN A 580 8.72 -27.50 -10.22
CA ASN A 580 8.22 -28.62 -9.43
C ASN A 580 9.26 -29.74 -9.23
N HIS A 581 10.50 -29.35 -8.93
CA HIS A 581 11.62 -30.27 -8.74
C HIS A 581 12.37 -29.95 -7.46
N TRP A 582 12.69 -30.97 -6.66
CA TRP A 582 13.23 -30.80 -5.29
C TRP A 582 14.54 -30.00 -5.25
N SER A 583 15.39 -30.15 -6.27
CA SER A 583 16.67 -29.44 -6.34
C SER A 583 16.49 -27.92 -6.46
N ILE A 584 15.41 -27.46 -7.09
CA ILE A 584 15.11 -26.03 -7.24
C ILE A 584 14.49 -25.47 -5.95
N TYR A 585 13.76 -26.29 -5.18
CA TYR A 585 13.31 -25.90 -3.83
C TYR A 585 14.46 -25.81 -2.81
N THR A 586 15.57 -26.48 -3.08
CA THR A 586 16.76 -26.48 -2.20
C THR A 586 17.68 -25.29 -2.45
N LEU A 587 17.69 -24.80 -3.69
CA LEU A 587 18.37 -23.57 -4.10
C LEU A 587 17.69 -22.35 -3.47
#